data_AF-A0A444R0Y9-F1
#
_entry.id   AF-A0A444R0Y9-F1
#
_cell.length_a   1.000
_cell.length_b   1.000
_cell.length_c   1.000
_cell.angle_alpha   90.00
_cell.angle_beta   90.00
_cell.angle_gamma   90.00
#
_symmetry.space_group_name_H-M   'P 1'
#
loop_
_entity.id
_entity.type
_entity.pdbx_description
1 polymer ?
#
loop_
_entity_poly.entity_id
_entity_poly.type
_entity_poly.pdbx_seq_one_letter_code
_entity_poly.pdbx_strand_id
1 'polypeptide(L)'
;MIGIYSPGIWRIPHLEKFLAQPCQKLSLLRPVPQEVDAIAVWGHRPSAAKPVAIAKAAGKPVIRLEDGFVRSLDLGVNGEPPLSLVVDDCCIYYDASKPSALEKLVQDKAGNTALISQAREAMHTIVTGDLSKYNLAPAFVADESERSDIVLVVDQTFNDMSVTYGNAGPHEFAAMLEAAMAENPQAEIWVKV
;
A
#
# COMPACT_ATOMS: atom_id res chain seq x y z
N MET A 1 23.08 -1.06 7.50
CA MET A 1 22.39 -2.37 7.46
C MET A 1 21.00 -2.25 8.04
N ILE A 2 19.99 -2.88 7.43
CA ILE A 2 18.60 -2.83 7.90
C ILE A 2 18.26 -4.11 8.68
N GLY A 3 17.72 -3.94 9.88
CA GLY A 3 17.31 -5.04 10.77
C GLY A 3 15.88 -5.52 10.50
N ILE A 4 15.69 -6.84 10.38
CA ILE A 4 14.41 -7.48 10.05
C ILE A 4 13.99 -8.49 11.12
N TYR A 5 12.88 -8.23 11.80
CA TYR A 5 12.31 -9.17 12.78
C TYR A 5 11.32 -10.17 12.17
N SER A 6 10.51 -9.75 11.19
CA SER A 6 9.46 -10.59 10.62
C SER A 6 10.05 -11.67 9.69
N PRO A 7 9.76 -12.96 9.90
CA PRO A 7 10.09 -14.01 8.93
C PRO A 7 9.34 -13.85 7.59
N GLY A 8 8.19 -13.16 7.59
CA GLY A 8 7.46 -12.84 6.36
C GLY A 8 8.26 -11.89 5.48
N ILE A 9 8.73 -10.78 6.07
CA ILE A 9 9.56 -9.79 5.35
C ILE A 9 10.89 -10.44 4.91
N TRP A 10 11.54 -11.19 5.80
CA TRP A 10 12.83 -11.83 5.51
C TRP A 10 12.79 -12.81 4.33
N ARG A 11 11.61 -13.41 4.05
CA ARG A 11 11.43 -14.36 2.95
C ARG A 11 11.08 -13.68 1.62
N ILE A 12 10.91 -12.36 1.57
CA ILE A 12 10.63 -11.65 0.31
C ILE A 12 11.85 -11.82 -0.60
N PRO A 13 11.68 -12.41 -1.80
CA PRO A 13 12.77 -12.51 -2.77
C PRO A 13 13.30 -11.12 -3.11
N HIS A 14 14.62 -10.99 -3.19
CA HIS A 14 15.29 -9.73 -3.54
C HIS A 14 15.02 -8.56 -2.57
N LEU A 15 14.68 -8.82 -1.30
CA LEU A 15 14.44 -7.78 -0.29
C LEU A 15 15.54 -6.69 -0.24
N GLU A 16 16.81 -7.08 -0.28
CA GLU A 16 17.94 -6.13 -0.25
C GLU A 16 18.01 -5.24 -1.51
N LYS A 17 17.44 -5.68 -2.64
CA LYS A 17 17.32 -4.87 -3.86
C LYS A 17 16.25 -3.79 -3.68
N PHE A 18 15.12 -4.13 -3.08
CA PHE A 18 14.08 -3.13 -2.75
C PHE A 18 14.57 -2.11 -1.73
N LEU A 19 15.31 -2.55 -0.72
CA LEU A 19 15.80 -1.68 0.35
C LEU A 19 17.11 -0.96 0.00
N ALA A 20 17.74 -1.30 -1.12
CA ALA A 20 19.03 -0.79 -1.58
C ALA A 20 20.15 -0.86 -0.51
N GLN A 21 20.02 -1.74 0.48
CA GLN A 21 20.93 -1.90 1.61
C GLN A 21 20.98 -3.36 2.08
N PRO A 22 22.13 -3.83 2.61
CA PRO A 22 22.22 -5.14 3.24
C PRO A 22 21.23 -5.28 4.40
N CYS A 23 20.65 -6.46 4.54
CA CYS A 23 19.67 -6.76 5.58
C CYS A 23 20.20 -7.82 6.55
N GLN A 24 19.80 -7.74 7.81
CA GLN A 24 20.05 -8.80 8.78
C GLN A 24 18.83 -9.22 9.57
N LYS A 25 18.74 -10.53 9.81
CA LYS A 25 17.69 -11.11 10.62
C LYS A 25 17.96 -10.83 12.10
N LEU A 26 17.01 -10.18 12.77
CA LEU A 26 17.06 -9.89 14.21
C LEU A 26 16.20 -10.87 15.02
N SER A 27 16.52 -10.98 16.32
CA SER A 27 15.76 -11.75 17.31
C SER A 27 15.15 -10.81 18.35
N LEU A 28 13.87 -11.03 18.70
CA LEU A 28 13.18 -10.25 19.74
C LEU A 28 13.76 -10.47 21.14
N LEU A 29 14.60 -11.49 21.33
CA LEU A 29 15.22 -11.85 22.61
C LEU A 29 16.65 -11.32 22.77
N ARG A 30 17.14 -10.53 21.80
CA ARG A 30 18.50 -10.01 21.79
C ARG A 30 18.49 -8.49 21.61
N PRO A 31 19.49 -7.78 22.16
CA PRO A 31 19.68 -6.37 21.86
C PRO A 31 19.86 -6.13 20.36
N VAL A 32 19.48 -4.94 19.89
CA VAL A 32 19.75 -4.51 18.52
C VAL A 32 21.26 -4.32 18.35
N PRO A 33 21.91 -5.00 17.38
CA PRO A 33 23.33 -4.81 17.11
C PRO A 33 23.67 -3.37 16.70
N GLN A 34 24.89 -2.93 16.97
CA GLN A 34 25.31 -1.53 16.76
C GLN A 34 25.31 -1.16 15.27
N GLU A 35 25.68 -2.11 14.41
CA GLU A 35 25.74 -2.01 12.95
C GLU A 35 24.37 -1.91 12.25
N VAL A 36 23.27 -2.04 12.99
CA VAL A 36 21.92 -1.78 12.46
C VAL A 36 21.66 -0.29 12.41
N ASP A 37 21.39 0.23 11.23
CA ASP A 37 21.10 1.65 11.03
C ASP A 37 19.61 1.95 11.11
N ALA A 38 18.75 1.00 10.73
CA ALA A 38 17.29 1.14 10.79
C ALA A 38 16.62 -0.24 10.95
N ILE A 39 15.35 -0.25 11.39
CA ILE A 39 14.54 -1.47 11.50
C ILE A 39 13.34 -1.38 10.56
N ALA A 40 13.18 -2.39 9.70
CA ALA A 40 12.04 -2.47 8.80
C ALA A 40 10.91 -3.34 9.35
N VAL A 41 9.68 -2.88 9.18
CA VAL A 41 8.42 -3.54 9.56
C VAL A 41 7.41 -3.48 8.41
N TRP A 42 6.33 -4.26 8.47
CA TRP A 42 5.29 -4.26 7.44
C TRP A 42 4.08 -3.43 7.88
N GLY A 43 3.88 -2.29 7.25
CA GLY A 43 2.78 -1.36 7.54
C GLY A 43 2.56 -1.13 9.03
N HIS A 44 1.29 -1.20 9.45
CA HIS A 44 0.84 -1.23 10.84
C HIS A 44 0.30 -2.61 11.28
N ARG A 45 0.78 -3.70 10.65
CA ARG A 45 0.39 -5.05 11.09
C ARG A 45 0.69 -5.24 12.58
N PRO A 46 -0.10 -6.05 13.32
CA PRO A 46 0.16 -6.30 14.74
C PRO A 46 1.59 -6.77 15.05
N SER A 47 2.20 -7.51 14.11
CA SER A 47 3.60 -7.97 14.20
C SER A 47 4.65 -6.84 14.16
N ALA A 48 4.29 -5.64 13.72
CA ALA A 48 5.17 -4.46 13.68
C ALA A 48 5.31 -3.78 15.06
N ALA A 49 4.34 -3.93 15.97
CA ALA A 49 4.28 -3.16 17.22
C ALA A 49 5.52 -3.35 18.11
N LYS A 50 5.91 -4.61 18.36
CA LYS A 50 7.09 -4.93 19.19
C LYS A 50 8.40 -4.44 18.54
N PRO A 51 8.70 -4.75 17.26
CA PRO A 51 9.86 -4.19 16.56
C PRO A 51 9.93 -2.66 16.58
N VAL A 52 8.80 -1.96 16.38
CA VAL A 52 8.74 -0.49 16.44
C VAL A 52 9.10 0.03 17.83
N ALA A 53 8.58 -0.60 18.89
CA ALA A 53 8.92 -0.21 20.26
C ALA A 53 10.41 -0.43 20.57
N ILE A 54 10.98 -1.55 20.12
CA ILE A 54 12.41 -1.86 20.27
C ILE A 54 13.26 -0.84 19.50
N ALA A 55 12.90 -0.51 18.27
CA ALA A 55 13.60 0.48 17.46
C ALA A 55 13.63 1.85 18.16
N LYS A 56 12.47 2.31 18.66
CA LYS A 56 12.37 3.56 19.43
C LYS A 56 13.25 3.54 20.68
N ALA A 57 13.21 2.47 21.47
CA ALA A 57 14.02 2.33 22.69
C ALA A 57 15.53 2.29 22.39
N ALA A 58 15.92 1.75 21.22
CA ALA A 58 17.30 1.70 20.76
C ALA A 58 17.75 2.94 19.97
N GLY A 59 16.88 3.95 19.81
CA GLY A 59 17.17 5.15 19.02
C GLY A 59 17.38 4.88 17.52
N LYS A 60 16.77 3.80 16.98
CA LYS A 60 16.89 3.42 15.57
C LYS A 60 15.66 3.88 14.77
N PRO A 61 15.84 4.47 13.58
CA PRO A 61 14.77 4.74 12.63
C PRO A 61 13.92 3.51 12.32
N VAL A 62 12.64 3.74 12.03
CA VAL A 62 11.68 2.71 11.61
C VAL A 62 11.34 2.94 10.15
N ILE A 63 11.52 1.90 9.33
CA ILE A 63 11.08 1.87 7.95
C ILE A 63 9.81 1.01 7.88
N ARG A 64 8.76 1.49 7.25
CA ARG A 64 7.52 0.74 7.00
C ARG A 64 7.47 0.32 5.54
N LEU A 65 7.27 -0.96 5.34
CA LEU A 65 7.16 -1.60 4.03
C LEU A 65 5.69 -1.92 3.75
N GLU A 66 5.31 -1.81 2.49
CA GLU A 66 4.05 -2.31 1.96
C GLU A 66 4.23 -2.77 0.52
N ASP A 67 3.23 -3.49 0.01
CA ASP A 67 3.16 -3.78 -1.43
C ASP A 67 3.18 -2.48 -2.25
N GLY A 68 3.88 -2.50 -3.39
CA GLY A 68 3.80 -1.45 -4.39
C GLY A 68 2.41 -1.35 -5.03
N PHE A 69 2.11 -0.19 -5.62
CA PHE A 69 0.82 0.07 -6.28
C PHE A 69 0.59 -0.80 -7.53
N VAL A 70 1.67 -1.21 -8.21
CA VAL A 70 1.68 -2.28 -9.23
C VAL A 70 2.54 -3.41 -8.68
N ARG A 71 1.91 -4.50 -8.20
CA ARG A 71 2.57 -5.47 -7.33
C ARG A 71 3.02 -6.71 -8.08
N SER A 72 2.12 -7.39 -8.79
CA SER A 72 2.37 -8.75 -9.30
C SER A 72 1.30 -9.16 -10.31
N LEU A 73 1.46 -10.36 -10.90
CA LEU A 73 0.40 -10.99 -11.68
C LEU A 73 -0.71 -11.49 -10.76
N ASP A 74 -0.42 -12.47 -9.90
CA ASP A 74 -1.39 -13.06 -8.97
C ASP A 74 -1.46 -12.31 -7.63
N LEU A 75 -2.45 -12.65 -6.80
CA LEU A 75 -2.68 -12.06 -5.49
C LEU A 75 -1.59 -12.41 -4.49
N GLY A 76 -1.33 -11.48 -3.56
CA GLY A 76 -0.38 -11.73 -2.47
C GLY A 76 -0.83 -12.82 -1.50
N VAL A 77 -2.14 -13.00 -1.33
CA VAL A 77 -2.70 -14.08 -0.51
C VAL A 77 -2.46 -15.46 -1.11
N ASN A 78 -2.19 -15.56 -2.42
CA ASN A 78 -1.83 -16.79 -3.11
C ASN A 78 -0.32 -17.11 -3.02
N GLY A 79 0.45 -16.24 -2.36
CA GLY A 79 1.90 -16.42 -2.16
C GLY A 79 2.79 -15.80 -3.24
N GLU A 80 2.20 -15.11 -4.23
CA GLU A 80 2.96 -14.45 -5.30
C GLU A 80 3.86 -13.35 -4.71
N PRO A 81 5.17 -13.36 -4.99
CA PRO A 81 6.09 -12.35 -4.46
C PRO A 81 5.84 -10.97 -5.09
N PRO A 82 6.11 -9.87 -4.36
CA PRO A 82 5.97 -8.53 -4.91
C PRO A 82 7.10 -8.21 -5.90
N LEU A 83 6.76 -7.60 -7.03
CA LEU A 83 7.70 -6.97 -7.97
C LEU A 83 8.02 -5.51 -7.61
N SER A 84 7.21 -4.93 -6.73
CA SER A 84 7.36 -3.56 -6.23
C SER A 84 7.01 -3.49 -4.75
N LEU A 85 7.77 -2.69 -3.99
CA LEU A 85 7.52 -2.40 -2.59
C LEU A 85 7.56 -0.88 -2.36
N VAL A 86 6.65 -0.39 -1.53
CA VAL A 86 6.78 0.93 -0.93
C VAL A 86 7.73 0.84 0.26
N VAL A 87 8.67 1.78 0.34
CA VAL A 87 9.63 1.91 1.43
C VAL A 87 9.47 3.31 2.03
N ASP A 88 8.87 3.41 3.21
CA ASP A 88 8.56 4.69 3.84
C ASP A 88 9.33 4.82 5.17
N ASP A 89 10.15 5.86 5.29
CA ASP A 89 11.00 6.15 6.44
C ASP A 89 10.39 7.17 7.43
N CYS A 90 9.18 7.65 7.13
CA CYS A 90 8.46 8.66 7.91
C CYS A 90 7.19 8.08 8.53
N CYS A 91 6.29 7.55 7.70
CA CYS A 91 5.08 6.86 8.11
C CYS A 91 4.74 5.73 7.13
N ILE A 92 3.47 5.53 6.78
CA ILE A 92 3.05 4.68 5.67
C ILE A 92 1.92 5.41 4.95
N TYR A 93 1.84 5.28 3.63
CA TYR A 93 1.01 6.14 2.77
C TYR A 93 -0.48 6.20 3.14
N TYR A 94 -1.01 5.16 3.79
CA TYR A 94 -2.42 5.08 4.19
C TYR A 94 -2.70 5.63 5.60
N ASP A 95 -1.67 6.01 6.37
CA ASP A 95 -1.85 6.58 7.71
C ASP A 95 -2.03 8.09 7.61
N ALA A 96 -3.28 8.52 7.70
CA ALA A 96 -3.67 9.93 7.61
C ALA A 96 -3.40 10.74 8.89
N SER A 97 -2.91 10.10 9.97
CA SER A 97 -2.68 10.79 11.25
C SER A 97 -1.41 11.64 11.27
N LYS A 98 -0.51 11.47 10.30
CA LYS A 98 0.75 12.23 10.20
C LYS A 98 1.32 12.18 8.78
N PRO A 99 2.24 13.09 8.41
CA PRO A 99 2.87 13.06 7.10
C PRO A 99 3.61 11.74 6.82
N SER A 100 3.42 11.20 5.61
CA SER A 100 4.17 10.07 5.08
C SER A 100 5.33 10.53 4.18
N ALA A 101 6.24 9.63 3.81
CA ALA A 101 7.26 9.95 2.81
C ALA A 101 6.61 10.28 1.45
N LEU A 102 5.53 9.57 1.10
CA LEU A 102 4.75 9.86 -0.11
C LEU A 102 4.15 11.26 -0.08
N GLU A 103 3.58 11.69 1.04
CA GLU A 103 3.00 13.03 1.17
C GLU A 103 4.04 14.13 0.92
N LYS A 104 5.25 13.97 1.46
CA LYS A 104 6.39 14.87 1.20
C LYS A 104 6.82 14.85 -0.25
N LEU A 105 6.89 13.68 -0.89
CA LEU A 105 7.21 13.55 -2.32
C LEU A 105 6.15 14.25 -3.19
N VAL A 106 4.88 14.14 -2.86
CA VAL A 106 3.78 14.84 -3.56
C VAL A 106 3.88 16.36 -3.39
N GLN A 107 4.38 16.84 -2.25
CA GLN A 107 4.63 18.26 -1.98
C GLN A 107 5.83 18.81 -2.75
N ASP A 108 6.84 17.98 -3.08
CA ASP A 108 7.97 18.36 -3.91
C ASP A 108 7.56 18.53 -5.39
N LYS A 109 6.97 19.69 -5.70
CA LYS A 109 6.50 20.00 -7.06
C LYS A 109 7.64 20.06 -8.07
N ALA A 110 8.85 20.47 -7.66
CA ALA A 110 9.99 20.56 -8.57
C ALA A 110 10.47 19.16 -8.98
N GLY A 111 10.63 18.25 -8.03
CA GLY A 111 10.97 16.85 -8.30
C GLY A 111 9.94 16.16 -9.19
N ASN A 112 8.64 16.36 -8.91
CA ASN A 112 7.56 15.78 -9.72
C ASN A 112 7.52 16.36 -11.15
N THR A 113 7.74 17.67 -11.30
CA THR A 113 7.74 18.32 -12.62
C THR A 113 8.84 17.77 -13.52
N ALA A 114 10.01 17.44 -12.95
CA ALA A 114 11.12 16.83 -13.69
C ALA A 114 10.80 15.44 -14.26
N LEU A 115 9.75 14.76 -13.76
CA LEU A 115 9.36 13.40 -14.15
C LEU A 115 8.06 13.37 -14.98
N ILE A 116 7.56 14.52 -15.44
CA ILE A 116 6.23 14.62 -16.08
C ILE A 116 6.09 13.77 -17.35
N SER A 117 7.16 13.63 -18.15
CA SER A 117 7.14 12.77 -19.34
C SER A 117 6.96 11.30 -18.98
N GLN A 118 7.73 10.82 -18.01
CA GLN A 118 7.67 9.43 -17.54
C GLN A 118 6.32 9.15 -16.87
N ALA A 119 5.80 10.09 -16.08
CA ALA A 119 4.49 9.97 -15.46
C ALA A 119 3.39 9.81 -16.51
N ARG A 120 3.38 10.65 -17.57
CA ARG A 120 2.41 10.55 -18.66
C ARG A 120 2.50 9.23 -19.41
N GLU A 121 3.71 8.79 -19.73
CA GLU A 121 3.94 7.50 -20.41
C GLU A 121 3.46 6.32 -19.56
N ALA A 122 3.79 6.30 -18.28
CA ALA A 122 3.36 5.25 -17.36
C ALA A 122 1.84 5.25 -17.16
N MET A 123 1.23 6.43 -16.97
CA MET A 123 -0.24 6.57 -16.86
C MET A 123 -0.94 6.07 -18.11
N HIS A 124 -0.46 6.46 -19.30
CA HIS A 124 -1.01 5.97 -20.56
C HIS A 124 -0.90 4.45 -20.64
N THR A 125 0.27 3.90 -20.35
CA THR A 125 0.52 2.45 -20.38
C THR A 125 -0.38 1.69 -19.42
N ILE A 126 -0.55 2.19 -18.19
CA ILE A 126 -1.43 1.59 -17.18
C ILE A 126 -2.87 1.57 -17.68
N VAL A 127 -3.38 2.70 -18.18
CA VAL A 127 -4.77 2.81 -18.62
C VAL A 127 -5.04 2.00 -19.89
N THR A 128 -4.18 2.10 -20.92
CA THR A 128 -4.41 1.38 -22.19
C THR A 128 -4.06 -0.09 -22.11
N GLY A 129 -3.19 -0.47 -21.17
CA GLY A 129 -2.79 -1.85 -20.92
C GLY A 129 -3.65 -2.56 -19.88
N ASP A 130 -4.67 -1.90 -19.33
CA ASP A 130 -5.54 -2.41 -18.27
C ASP A 130 -4.75 -2.98 -17.06
N LEU A 131 -3.71 -2.24 -16.65
CA LEU A 131 -2.84 -2.66 -15.56
C LEU A 131 -3.37 -2.17 -14.21
N SER A 132 -3.20 -3.01 -13.18
CA SER A 132 -3.62 -2.73 -11.81
C SER A 132 -2.59 -3.26 -10.81
N LYS A 133 -2.96 -3.31 -9.52
CA LYS A 133 -2.12 -3.90 -8.47
C LYS A 133 -1.87 -5.40 -8.73
N TYR A 134 -2.91 -6.10 -9.20
CA TYR A 134 -2.91 -7.51 -9.57
C TYR A 134 -3.45 -7.62 -11.00
N ASN A 135 -2.89 -8.51 -11.82
CA ASN A 135 -3.01 -8.43 -13.28
C ASN A 135 -3.41 -9.78 -13.93
N LEU A 136 -4.13 -10.64 -13.19
CA LEU A 136 -4.72 -11.88 -13.74
C LEU A 136 -6.22 -11.80 -14.00
N ALA A 137 -6.91 -10.76 -13.52
CA ALA A 137 -8.34 -10.61 -13.75
C ALA A 137 -8.60 -10.38 -15.25
N PRO A 138 -9.62 -11.04 -15.85
CA PRO A 138 -10.01 -10.75 -17.22
C PRO A 138 -10.68 -9.37 -17.29
N ALA A 139 -10.62 -8.76 -18.48
CA ALA A 139 -11.33 -7.53 -18.75
C ALA A 139 -12.85 -7.71 -18.56
N PHE A 140 -13.48 -6.68 -17.99
CA PHE A 140 -14.93 -6.63 -17.86
C PHE A 140 -15.60 -6.46 -19.23
N VAL A 141 -16.72 -7.15 -19.46
CA VAL A 141 -17.53 -7.02 -20.67
C VAL A 141 -18.91 -6.49 -20.27
N ALA A 142 -19.18 -5.25 -20.61
CA ALA A 142 -20.50 -4.63 -20.39
C ALA A 142 -21.51 -5.10 -21.44
N ASP A 143 -22.78 -5.23 -21.06
CA ASP A 143 -23.87 -5.38 -22.03
C ASP A 143 -24.27 -4.01 -22.61
N GLU A 144 -24.75 -3.98 -23.86
CA GLU A 144 -25.20 -2.73 -24.50
C GLU A 144 -26.45 -2.13 -23.82
N SER A 145 -27.18 -2.94 -23.04
CA SER A 145 -28.36 -2.53 -22.28
C SER A 145 -28.04 -1.76 -20.98
N GLU A 146 -26.80 -1.80 -20.49
CA GLU A 146 -26.35 -1.19 -19.22
C GLU A 146 -25.89 0.29 -19.37
N ARG A 147 -26.23 0.94 -20.49
CA ARG A 147 -25.47 2.11 -20.98
C ARG A 147 -25.89 3.50 -20.51
N SER A 148 -26.68 3.65 -19.45
CA SER A 148 -26.93 5.01 -18.99
C SER A 148 -27.09 5.10 -17.48
N ASP A 149 -26.09 5.76 -16.89
CA ASP A 149 -25.98 6.22 -15.50
C ASP A 149 -25.65 5.11 -14.50
N ILE A 150 -24.36 4.74 -14.41
CA ILE A 150 -23.85 3.78 -13.43
C ILE A 150 -22.93 4.49 -12.44
N VAL A 151 -23.12 4.20 -11.16
CA VAL A 151 -22.22 4.60 -10.07
C VAL A 151 -21.59 3.36 -9.46
N LEU A 152 -20.25 3.32 -9.46
CA LEU A 152 -19.48 2.26 -8.85
C LEU A 152 -19.17 2.60 -7.38
N VAL A 153 -19.56 1.71 -6.47
CA VAL A 153 -19.18 1.70 -5.06
C VAL A 153 -18.18 0.57 -4.83
N VAL A 154 -17.01 0.90 -4.28
CA VAL A 154 -15.90 -0.04 -4.10
C VAL A 154 -15.89 -0.57 -2.67
N ASP A 155 -16.02 -1.88 -2.50
CA ASP A 155 -15.86 -2.52 -1.19
C ASP A 155 -14.38 -2.77 -0.87
N GLN A 156 -14.07 -3.08 0.39
CA GLN A 156 -12.72 -3.40 0.84
C GLN A 156 -12.72 -4.60 1.79
N THR A 157 -11.54 -5.19 1.98
CA THR A 157 -11.38 -6.26 2.97
C THR A 157 -11.68 -5.73 4.37
N PHE A 158 -12.52 -6.44 5.12
CA PHE A 158 -12.86 -6.07 6.49
C PHE A 158 -11.60 -5.92 7.37
N ASN A 159 -11.55 -4.84 8.16
CA ASN A 159 -10.39 -4.43 8.97
C ASN A 159 -9.10 -4.16 8.18
N ASP A 160 -9.21 -3.70 6.93
CA ASP A 160 -8.06 -3.18 6.19
C ASP A 160 -7.37 -2.07 7.01
N MET A 161 -6.04 -2.10 7.03
CA MET A 161 -5.24 -1.10 7.73
C MET A 161 -5.41 0.29 7.11
N SER A 162 -5.63 0.37 5.80
CA SER A 162 -5.89 1.64 5.11
C SER A 162 -7.22 2.27 5.51
N VAL A 163 -8.26 1.47 5.79
CA VAL A 163 -9.54 1.96 6.35
C VAL A 163 -9.29 2.48 7.76
N THR A 164 -8.70 1.65 8.61
CA THR A 164 -8.49 1.97 10.03
C THR A 164 -7.61 3.21 10.23
N TYR A 165 -6.49 3.31 9.52
CA TYR A 165 -5.54 4.42 9.63
C TYR A 165 -5.86 5.58 8.67
N GLY A 166 -6.83 5.41 7.76
CA GLY A 166 -7.47 6.47 7.00
C GLY A 166 -8.57 7.20 7.76
N ASN A 167 -8.78 6.86 9.04
CA ASN A 167 -9.84 7.38 9.91
C ASN A 167 -11.26 7.02 9.45
N ALA A 168 -11.43 5.81 8.89
CA ALA A 168 -12.71 5.27 8.48
C ALA A 168 -12.96 3.90 9.14
N GLY A 169 -14.19 3.40 9.00
CA GLY A 169 -14.64 2.11 9.49
C GLY A 169 -16.01 1.73 8.90
N PRO A 170 -16.72 0.77 9.52
CA PRO A 170 -17.99 0.27 8.99
C PRO A 170 -19.06 1.36 8.77
N HIS A 171 -19.02 2.43 9.57
CA HIS A 171 -19.92 3.58 9.42
C HIS A 171 -19.73 4.29 8.08
N GLU A 172 -18.48 4.52 7.66
CA GLU A 172 -18.17 5.20 6.39
C GLU A 172 -18.57 4.36 5.17
N PHE A 173 -18.50 3.02 5.25
CA PHE A 173 -19.00 2.16 4.16
C PHE A 173 -20.52 2.25 4.01
N ALA A 174 -21.25 2.25 5.12
CA ALA A 174 -22.71 2.43 5.10
C ALA A 174 -23.08 3.82 4.56
N ALA A 175 -22.41 4.87 5.06
CA ALA A 175 -22.62 6.24 4.60
C ALA A 175 -22.25 6.43 3.13
N MET A 176 -21.19 5.79 2.63
CA MET A 176 -20.78 5.83 1.23
C MET A 176 -21.85 5.24 0.31
N LEU A 177 -22.42 4.08 0.68
CA LEU A 177 -23.48 3.46 -0.11
C LEU A 177 -24.78 4.29 -0.08
N GLU A 178 -25.16 4.79 1.10
CA GLU A 178 -26.33 5.66 1.25
C GLU A 178 -26.19 6.95 0.43
N ALA A 179 -25.02 7.60 0.49
CA ALA A 179 -24.72 8.79 -0.30
C ALA A 179 -24.77 8.49 -1.80
N ALA A 180 -24.16 7.40 -2.26
CA ALA A 180 -24.18 7.01 -3.67
C ALA A 180 -25.62 6.86 -4.20
N MET A 181 -26.50 6.22 -3.43
CA MET A 181 -27.92 6.06 -3.78
C MET A 181 -28.69 7.39 -3.75
N ALA A 182 -28.46 8.23 -2.73
CA ALA A 182 -29.20 9.49 -2.54
C ALA A 182 -28.78 10.57 -3.56
N GLU A 183 -27.50 10.65 -3.88
CA GLU A 183 -26.94 11.62 -4.82
C GLU A 183 -27.22 11.25 -6.28
N ASN A 184 -27.49 9.97 -6.57
CA ASN A 184 -27.70 9.44 -7.92
C ASN A 184 -28.99 8.60 -7.98
N PRO A 185 -30.17 9.21 -7.77
CA PRO A 185 -31.43 8.49 -7.56
C PRO A 185 -31.98 7.75 -8.79
N GLN A 186 -31.40 7.98 -9.97
CA GLN A 186 -31.78 7.31 -11.22
C GLN A 186 -30.66 6.39 -11.75
N ALA A 187 -29.49 6.41 -11.09
CA ALA A 187 -28.36 5.61 -11.51
C ALA A 187 -28.48 4.17 -10.99
N GLU A 188 -27.91 3.25 -11.74
CA GLU A 188 -27.65 1.90 -11.26
C GLU A 188 -26.41 1.92 -10.35
N ILE A 189 -26.54 1.36 -9.14
CA ILE A 189 -25.45 1.29 -8.18
C ILE A 189 -24.78 -0.08 -8.27
N TRP A 190 -23.54 -0.10 -8.75
CA TRP A 190 -22.72 -1.31 -8.79
C TRP A 190 -21.82 -1.37 -7.57
N VAL A 191 -21.97 -2.40 -6.75
CA VAL A 191 -21.06 -2.65 -5.62
C VAL A 191 -20.03 -3.69 -6.04
N LYS A 192 -18.76 -3.28 -6.12
CA LYS A 192 -17.65 -4.17 -6.46
C LYS A 192 -17.02 -4.73 -5.18
N VAL A 193 -17.15 -6.05 -5.00
CA VAL A 193 -16.49 -6.85 -3.95
C VAL A 193 -14.99 -6.94 -4.18
#